data_AF-X1HPI8-F1
#
_entry.id   AF-X1HPI8-F1
#
_cell.length_a   1.000
_cell.length_b   1.000
_cell.length_c   1.000
_cell.angle_alpha   90.00
_cell.angle_beta   90.00
_cell.angle_gamma   90.00
#
_symmetry.space_group_name_H-M   'P 1'
#
loop_
_entity.id
_entity.type
_entity.pdbx_description
1 polymer ?
#
loop_
_entity_poly.entity_id
_entity_poly.type
_entity_poly.pdbx_seq_one_letter_code
_entity_poly.pdbx_strand_id
1 'polypeptide(L)'
;SEKKSRVITQREKEITAYHESGHALTAKMLPNADAQVHKISIIARGMAGGWTRFLPSEDRHLYTKSQLNDAIAILLGGRIAEEIIFNEVTDGAQKDLSNATSLARKMVTEYGMSDKLGLRTFGQRQELIFLGREISEQKDYSDKTAREIDEEVYGIIQRAYNTAKKILSEHKAKLTQIAVQLIANETLEEAQLNKLFKGLTPQPSSS
;
A
#
# COMPACT_ATOMS: atom_id res chain seq x y z
N SER A 1 1.33 21.99 25.18
CA SER A 1 1.92 20.67 25.50
C SER A 1 3.07 20.41 24.56
N GLU A 2 4.30 20.60 25.04
CA GLU A 2 5.51 20.34 24.27
C GLU A 2 5.56 18.87 23.86
N LYS A 3 5.59 18.60 22.55
CA LYS A 3 5.83 17.25 22.04
C LYS A 3 7.24 16.86 22.44
N LYS A 4 7.37 16.05 23.50
CA LYS A 4 8.60 15.29 23.75
C LYS A 4 8.93 14.55 22.46
N SER A 5 10.01 14.91 21.78
CA SER A 5 10.46 14.19 20.59
C SER A 5 10.76 12.76 21.04
N ARG A 6 9.97 11.79 20.56
CA ARG A 6 10.28 10.38 20.76
C ARG A 6 11.69 10.15 20.20
N VAL A 7 12.61 9.70 21.05
CA VAL A 7 13.96 9.36 20.62
C VAL A 7 13.85 8.10 19.76
N ILE A 8 14.04 8.24 18.45
CA ILE A 8 14.00 7.13 17.51
C ILE A 8 15.33 6.38 17.61
N THR A 9 15.28 5.08 17.90
CA THR A 9 16.49 4.25 17.93
C THR A 9 17.05 4.04 16.52
N GLN A 10 18.34 3.73 16.42
CA GLN A 10 18.95 3.42 15.12
C GLN A 10 18.24 2.25 14.42
N ARG A 11 17.75 1.27 15.19
CA ARG A 11 16.99 0.12 14.67
C ARG A 11 15.63 0.54 14.12
N GLU A 12 14.86 1.37 14.85
CA GLU A 12 13.59 1.91 14.34
C GLU A 12 13.80 2.77 13.08
N LYS A 13 14.88 3.56 13.03
CA LYS A 13 15.25 4.36 11.85
C LYS A 13 15.54 3.47 10.64
N GLU A 14 16.27 2.38 10.85
CA GLU A 14 16.57 1.39 9.81
C GLU A 14 15.30 0.70 9.30
N ILE A 15 14.47 0.19 10.21
CA ILE A 15 13.19 -0.48 9.85
C ILE A 15 12.31 0.47 9.04
N THR A 16 12.13 1.70 9.50
CA THR A 16 11.32 2.72 8.81
C THR A 16 11.89 3.00 7.42
N ALA A 17 13.22 3.10 7.27
CA ALA A 17 13.82 3.34 5.96
C ALA A 17 13.55 2.22 4.96
N TYR A 18 13.64 0.96 5.39
CA TYR A 18 13.32 -0.18 4.52
C TYR A 18 11.82 -0.26 4.21
N HIS A 19 10.96 0.04 5.17
CA HIS A 19 9.52 0.10 4.99
C HIS A 19 9.14 1.12 3.89
N GLU A 20 9.59 2.36 4.04
CA GLU A 20 9.29 3.42 3.07
C GLU A 20 9.92 3.16 1.70
N SER A 21 11.13 2.58 1.67
CA SER A 21 11.77 2.15 0.43
C SER A 21 10.98 1.03 -0.27
N GLY A 22 10.31 0.15 0.50
CA GLY A 22 9.44 -0.90 0.01
C GLY A 22 8.25 -0.37 -0.77
N HIS A 23 7.54 0.61 -0.21
CA HIS A 23 6.45 1.31 -0.91
C HIS A 23 6.94 1.95 -2.21
N ALA A 24 8.03 2.70 -2.13
CA ALA A 24 8.54 3.47 -3.25
C ALA A 24 9.05 2.60 -4.41
N LEU A 25 9.82 1.56 -4.11
CA LEU A 25 10.32 0.64 -5.12
C LEU A 25 9.18 -0.16 -5.76
N THR A 26 8.21 -0.60 -4.97
CA THR A 26 7.03 -1.31 -5.49
C THR A 26 6.24 -0.42 -6.44
N ALA A 27 5.96 0.82 -6.06
CA ALA A 27 5.27 1.79 -6.90
C ALA A 27 6.01 2.07 -8.22
N LYS A 28 7.35 2.16 -8.18
CA LYS A 28 8.15 2.42 -9.38
C LYS A 28 8.13 1.25 -10.38
N MET A 29 7.98 0.02 -9.88
CA MET A 29 8.10 -1.20 -10.68
C MET A 29 6.77 -1.71 -11.23
N LEU A 30 5.65 -1.22 -10.70
CA LEU A 30 4.32 -1.62 -11.15
C LEU A 30 3.90 -0.83 -12.39
N PRO A 31 3.38 -1.50 -13.44
CA PRO A 31 3.09 -0.87 -14.72
C PRO A 31 1.88 0.06 -14.70
N ASN A 32 0.89 -0.20 -13.83
CA ASN A 32 -0.34 0.59 -13.74
C ASN A 32 -0.37 1.46 -12.48
N ALA A 33 0.76 1.63 -11.80
CA ALA A 33 0.83 2.55 -10.67
C ALA A 33 0.58 3.99 -11.16
N ASP A 34 -0.57 4.54 -10.81
CA ASP A 34 -0.92 5.94 -11.08
C ASP A 34 -0.10 6.91 -10.21
N ALA A 35 0.33 6.44 -9.05
CA ALA A 35 1.04 7.17 -8.02
C ALA A 35 2.56 7.19 -8.28
N GLN A 36 3.10 8.35 -8.67
CA GLN A 36 4.54 8.55 -8.76
C GLN A 36 5.13 8.95 -7.41
N VAL A 37 6.26 8.33 -7.04
CA VAL A 37 6.94 8.64 -5.79
C VAL A 37 7.64 9.99 -5.91
N HIS A 38 7.12 11.01 -5.24
CA HIS A 38 7.69 12.35 -5.29
C HIS A 38 8.64 12.62 -4.11
N LYS A 39 8.38 12.02 -2.94
CA LYS A 39 9.19 12.25 -1.75
C LYS A 39 9.06 11.11 -0.76
N ILE A 40 10.18 10.73 -0.15
CA ILE A 40 10.21 9.76 0.95
C ILE A 40 10.90 10.39 2.15
N SER A 41 10.40 10.17 3.36
CA SER A 41 11.01 10.66 4.60
C SER A 41 10.86 9.67 5.74
N ILE A 42 11.89 9.53 6.56
CA ILE A 42 11.87 8.76 7.82
C ILE A 42 11.78 9.67 9.05
N ILE A 43 11.49 10.96 8.82
CA ILE A 43 11.24 11.92 9.88
C ILE A 43 9.78 11.78 10.30
N ALA A 44 9.58 11.33 11.54
CA ALA A 44 8.25 11.12 12.09
C ALA A 44 7.36 12.37 11.98
N ARG A 45 6.15 12.20 11.45
CA ARG A 45 5.11 13.24 11.41
C ARG A 45 3.83 12.69 12.01
N GLY A 46 3.43 13.24 13.15
CA GLY A 46 2.24 12.77 13.87
C GLY A 46 2.50 11.41 14.51
N MET A 47 1.65 10.41 14.21
CA MET A 47 1.77 9.05 14.72
C MET A 47 2.61 8.12 13.82
N ALA A 48 2.99 8.55 12.62
CA ALA A 48 3.74 7.74 11.67
C ALA A 48 5.27 7.92 11.85
N GLY A 49 6.01 6.81 11.78
CA GLY A 49 7.48 6.79 11.86
C GLY A 49 8.18 7.35 10.61
N GLY A 50 7.56 7.19 9.44
CA GLY A 50 7.99 7.71 8.15
C GLY A 50 6.78 7.98 7.24
N TRP A 51 7.03 8.46 6.02
CA TRP A 51 6.01 8.57 4.99
C TRP A 51 6.61 8.64 3.59
N THR A 52 5.88 8.02 2.66
CA THR A 52 6.07 8.14 1.22
C THR A 52 4.94 8.97 0.63
N ARG A 53 5.29 10.08 -0.02
CA ARG A 53 4.33 10.92 -0.75
C ARG A 53 4.31 10.54 -2.21
N PHE A 54 3.12 10.12 -2.60
CA PHE A 54 2.73 9.90 -3.97
C PHE A 54 2.07 11.15 -4.53
N LEU A 55 2.33 11.44 -5.81
CA LEU A 55 1.53 12.37 -6.60
C LEU A 55 0.82 11.57 -7.70
N PRO A 56 -0.50 11.75 -7.87
CA PRO A 56 -1.21 11.20 -9.02
C PRO A 56 -0.60 11.72 -10.32
N SER A 57 -0.53 10.88 -11.34
CA SER A 57 -0.03 11.28 -12.66
C SER A 57 -0.99 12.25 -13.36
N GLU A 58 -2.29 12.13 -13.09
CA GLU A 58 -3.36 12.96 -13.62
C GLU A 58 -4.47 13.11 -12.57
N ASP A 59 -5.26 14.19 -12.65
CA ASP A 59 -6.47 14.34 -11.83
C ASP A 59 -7.57 13.44 -12.40
N ARG A 60 -7.76 12.25 -11.80
CA ARG A 60 -8.64 11.19 -12.32
C ARG A 60 -9.74 10.83 -11.35
N HIS A 61 -10.94 10.62 -11.90
CA HIS A 61 -12.11 10.14 -11.17
C HIS A 61 -12.41 8.65 -11.37
N LEU A 62 -11.66 7.96 -12.25
CA LEU A 62 -11.90 6.55 -12.60
C LEU A 62 -10.62 5.73 -12.43
N TYR A 63 -10.74 4.57 -11.77
CA TYR A 63 -9.64 3.62 -11.57
C TYR A 63 -10.02 2.26 -12.16
N THR A 64 -9.09 1.65 -12.89
CA THR A 64 -9.23 0.29 -13.43
C THR A 64 -8.91 -0.77 -12.38
N LYS A 65 -9.40 -2.00 -12.56
CA LYS A 65 -9.08 -3.17 -11.71
C LYS A 65 -7.56 -3.37 -11.55
N SER A 66 -6.80 -3.22 -12.64
CA SER A 66 -5.33 -3.37 -12.63
C SER A 66 -4.64 -2.28 -11.79
N GLN A 67 -5.09 -1.02 -11.89
CA GLN A 67 -4.54 0.07 -11.07
C GLN A 67 -4.85 -0.13 -9.59
N LEU A 68 -6.05 -0.60 -9.24
CA LEU A 68 -6.41 -0.88 -7.85
C LEU A 68 -5.62 -2.08 -7.29
N ASN A 69 -5.40 -3.12 -8.08
CA ASN A 69 -4.51 -4.22 -7.70
C ASN A 69 -3.07 -3.72 -7.43
N ASP A 70 -2.54 -2.87 -8.31
CA ASP A 70 -1.21 -2.27 -8.16
C ASP A 70 -1.18 -1.37 -6.91
N ALA A 71 -2.23 -0.60 -6.63
CA ALA A 71 -2.33 0.20 -5.41
C ALA A 71 -2.29 -0.65 -4.13
N ILE A 72 -2.97 -1.80 -4.12
CA ILE A 72 -2.91 -2.76 -2.99
C ILE A 72 -1.48 -3.32 -2.85
N ALA A 73 -0.82 -3.67 -3.95
CA ALA A 73 0.57 -4.14 -3.91
C ALA A 73 1.52 -3.08 -3.33
N ILE A 74 1.34 -1.80 -3.70
CA ILE A 74 2.11 -0.67 -3.13
C ILE A 74 1.89 -0.57 -1.62
N LEU A 75 0.64 -0.64 -1.13
CA LEU A 75 0.32 -0.60 0.29
C LEU A 75 1.00 -1.74 1.06
N LEU A 76 1.10 -2.94 0.48
CA LEU A 76 1.77 -4.07 1.14
C LEU A 76 3.31 -3.98 1.08
N GLY A 77 3.87 -3.13 0.22
CA GLY A 77 5.30 -3.03 -0.06
C GLY A 77 6.17 -2.78 1.17
N GLY A 78 5.72 -1.93 2.10
CA GLY A 78 6.48 -1.62 3.33
C GLY A 78 6.66 -2.82 4.24
N ARG A 79 5.56 -3.50 4.59
CA ARG A 79 5.59 -4.73 5.39
C ARG A 79 6.42 -5.84 4.75
N ILE A 80 6.31 -5.99 3.43
CA ILE A 80 7.03 -7.04 2.69
C ILE A 80 8.53 -6.73 2.63
N ALA A 81 8.92 -5.47 2.55
CA ALA A 81 10.32 -5.06 2.65
C ALA A 81 10.91 -5.42 4.02
N GLU A 82 10.16 -5.20 5.11
CA GLU A 82 10.58 -5.64 6.45
C GLU A 82 10.78 -7.16 6.50
N GLU A 83 9.82 -7.93 5.99
CA GLU A 83 9.87 -9.40 5.94
C GLU A 83 11.12 -9.90 5.19
N ILE A 84 11.46 -9.32 4.04
CA ILE A 84 12.59 -9.75 3.19
C ILE A 84 13.96 -9.41 3.79
N ILE A 85 14.03 -8.31 4.55
CA ILE A 85 15.29 -7.74 5.04
C ILE A 85 15.59 -8.21 6.45
N PHE A 86 14.59 -8.23 7.33
CA PHE A 86 14.75 -8.54 8.74
C PHE A 86 14.27 -9.94 9.12
N ASN A 87 13.59 -10.66 8.22
CA ASN A 87 12.87 -11.91 8.54
C ASN A 87 11.90 -11.75 9.73
N GLU A 88 11.37 -10.54 9.89
CA GLU A 88 10.48 -10.14 10.97
C GLU A 88 9.57 -9.02 10.46
N VAL A 89 8.43 -8.80 11.11
CA VAL A 89 7.47 -7.75 10.74
C VAL A 89 7.10 -6.95 11.97
N THR A 90 6.85 -5.65 11.78
CA THR A 90 6.41 -4.75 12.82
C THR A 90 4.91 -4.47 12.78
N ASP A 91 4.41 -3.80 13.80
CA ASP A 91 3.05 -3.25 13.86
C ASP A 91 2.88 -1.96 13.01
N GLY A 92 3.97 -1.41 12.47
CA GLY A 92 3.98 -0.17 11.69
C GLY A 92 3.12 -0.21 10.43
N ALA A 93 2.89 -1.40 9.86
CA ALA A 93 2.10 -1.60 8.64
C ALA A 93 0.58 -1.67 8.87
N GLN A 94 0.08 -1.45 10.10
CA GLN A 94 -1.35 -1.58 10.42
C GLN A 94 -2.24 -0.73 9.50
N LYS A 95 -1.86 0.53 9.27
CA LYS A 95 -2.63 1.44 8.42
C LYS A 95 -2.67 0.97 6.97
N ASP A 96 -1.56 0.47 6.45
CA ASP A 96 -1.49 0.01 5.06
C ASP A 96 -2.29 -1.27 4.85
N LEU A 97 -2.23 -2.20 5.82
CA LEU A 97 -3.06 -3.42 5.82
C LEU A 97 -4.56 -3.08 5.89
N SER A 98 -4.94 -2.12 6.72
CA SER A 98 -6.33 -1.65 6.81
C SER A 98 -6.81 -1.03 5.50
N ASN A 99 -5.99 -0.16 4.90
CA ASN A 99 -6.30 0.47 3.61
C ASN A 99 -6.38 -0.57 2.48
N ALA A 100 -5.44 -1.52 2.42
CA ALA A 100 -5.40 -2.59 1.44
C ALA A 100 -6.65 -3.48 1.55
N THR A 101 -7.02 -3.85 2.77
CA THR A 101 -8.22 -4.67 3.05
C THR A 101 -9.49 -3.92 2.68
N SER A 102 -9.60 -2.65 3.05
CA SER A 102 -10.76 -1.81 2.71
C SER A 102 -10.90 -1.65 1.20
N LEU A 103 -9.79 -1.41 0.48
CA LEU A 103 -9.81 -1.27 -0.97
C LEU A 103 -10.18 -2.58 -1.66
N ALA A 104 -9.58 -3.70 -1.26
CA ALA A 104 -9.94 -5.02 -1.78
C ALA A 104 -11.43 -5.35 -1.55
N ARG A 105 -11.96 -5.01 -0.36
CA ARG A 105 -13.39 -5.18 -0.06
C ARG A 105 -14.24 -4.34 -1.00
N LYS A 106 -13.94 -3.06 -1.21
CA LYS A 106 -14.67 -2.19 -2.16
C LYS A 106 -14.62 -2.71 -3.59
N MET A 107 -13.47 -3.24 -4.03
CA MET A 107 -13.37 -3.87 -5.36
C MET A 107 -14.38 -4.99 -5.52
N VAL A 108 -14.60 -5.79 -4.48
CA VAL A 108 -15.57 -6.90 -4.49
C VAL A 108 -17.01 -6.41 -4.31
N THR A 109 -17.27 -5.57 -3.30
CA THR A 109 -18.63 -5.24 -2.85
C THR A 109 -19.25 -4.03 -3.52
N GLU A 110 -18.45 -3.06 -3.95
CA GLU A 110 -18.94 -1.78 -4.49
C GLU A 110 -18.67 -1.66 -6.00
N TYR A 111 -17.56 -2.22 -6.49
CA TYR A 111 -17.12 -2.02 -7.89
C TYR A 111 -17.39 -3.20 -8.82
N GLY A 112 -17.88 -4.34 -8.30
CA GLY A 112 -18.16 -5.53 -9.10
C GLY A 112 -16.92 -6.12 -9.80
N MET A 113 -15.73 -5.96 -9.20
CA MET A 113 -14.45 -6.40 -9.76
C MET A 113 -14.06 -7.83 -9.37
N SER A 114 -15.02 -8.64 -8.89
CA SER A 114 -14.84 -10.07 -8.65
C SER A 114 -15.47 -10.88 -9.78
N ASP A 115 -14.67 -11.71 -10.44
CA ASP A 115 -15.14 -12.55 -11.55
C ASP A 115 -16.05 -13.69 -11.02
N LYS A 116 -15.87 -14.09 -9.76
CA LYS A 116 -16.67 -15.11 -9.06
C LYS A 116 -18.04 -14.59 -8.64
N LEU A 117 -18.10 -13.36 -8.12
CA LEU A 117 -19.32 -12.77 -7.56
C LEU A 117 -20.12 -11.94 -8.58
N GLY A 118 -19.52 -11.62 -9.73
CA GLY A 118 -20.18 -10.98 -10.87
C GLY A 118 -20.41 -9.48 -10.72
N LEU A 119 -21.13 -8.92 -11.71
CA LEU A 119 -21.37 -7.48 -11.87
C LEU A 119 -22.52 -6.99 -10.98
N ARG A 120 -22.38 -7.08 -9.66
CA ARG A 120 -23.35 -6.56 -8.69
C ARG A 120 -22.67 -5.97 -7.45
N THR A 121 -23.42 -5.13 -6.75
CA THR A 121 -23.02 -4.60 -5.45
C THR A 121 -23.54 -5.47 -4.31
N PHE A 122 -22.88 -5.38 -3.16
CA PHE A 122 -23.19 -6.11 -1.94
C PHE A 122 -23.23 -5.15 -0.75
N GLY A 123 -24.25 -5.29 0.08
CA GLY A 123 -24.49 -4.45 1.23
C GLY A 123 -25.17 -3.15 0.84
N GLN A 124 -26.04 -2.67 1.73
CA GLN A 124 -26.57 -1.31 1.62
C GLN A 124 -25.81 -0.41 2.57
N ARG A 125 -25.06 0.54 2.02
CA ARG A 125 -24.67 1.75 2.75
C ARG A 125 -25.90 2.65 2.82
N GLN A 126 -26.71 2.50 3.85
CA GLN A 126 -27.61 3.58 4.24
C GLN A 126 -26.73 4.70 4.83
N GLU A 127 -26.44 5.72 4.01
CA GLU A 127 -25.97 7.02 4.51
C GLU A 127 -27.14 7.68 5.28
N LEU A 128 -27.47 7.15 6.45
CA LEU A 128 -28.30 7.86 7.39
C LEU A 128 -27.44 8.98 7.97
N ILE A 129 -27.52 10.15 7.33
CA ILE A 129 -27.11 11.44 7.89
C ILE A 129 -28.04 11.72 9.08
N PHE A 130 -27.80 11.07 10.21
CA PHE A 130 -28.51 11.38 11.44
C PHE A 130 -27.54 11.40 12.62
N LEU A 131 -27.63 12.50 13.39
CA LEU A 131 -26.84 12.84 14.56
C LEU A 131 -26.46 11.62 15.42
N GLY A 132 -25.21 11.15 15.29
CA GLY A 132 -24.53 10.38 16.34
C GLY A 132 -24.84 8.88 16.44
N ARG A 133 -25.25 8.18 15.36
CA ARG A 133 -25.29 6.71 15.34
C ARG A 133 -24.30 6.13 14.34
N GLU A 134 -23.63 5.06 14.75
CA GLU A 134 -22.68 4.29 13.93
C GLU A 134 -23.32 3.87 12.60
N ILE A 135 -22.57 4.05 11.51
CA ILE A 135 -22.93 3.52 10.18
C ILE A 135 -22.83 1.99 10.28
N SER A 136 -23.95 1.33 10.55
CA SER A 136 -24.03 -0.13 10.48
C SER A 136 -24.27 -0.52 9.02
N GLU A 137 -23.34 -1.28 8.42
CA GLU A 137 -23.51 -1.85 7.08
C GLU A 137 -24.65 -2.87 7.14
N GLN A 138 -25.77 -2.59 6.46
CA GLN A 138 -26.87 -3.54 6.43
C GLN A 138 -26.56 -4.62 5.38
N LYS A 139 -26.31 -5.84 5.87
CA LYS A 139 -26.07 -7.02 5.06
C LYS A 139 -27.36 -7.41 4.31
N ASP A 140 -27.34 -7.30 2.98
CA ASP A 140 -28.44 -7.71 2.09
C ASP A 140 -28.15 -9.03 1.36
N TYR A 141 -27.11 -9.75 1.79
CA TYR A 141 -26.65 -11.01 1.22
C TYR A 141 -26.56 -12.14 2.26
N SER A 142 -26.53 -13.38 1.80
CA SER A 142 -26.46 -14.57 2.66
C SER A 142 -25.08 -14.73 3.36
N ASP A 143 -25.01 -15.57 4.40
CA ASP A 143 -23.72 -15.94 5.02
C ASP A 143 -22.78 -16.65 4.04
N LYS A 144 -23.33 -17.46 3.13
CA LYS A 144 -22.57 -18.08 2.05
C LYS A 144 -21.89 -17.01 1.19
N THR A 145 -22.64 -16.00 0.78
CA THR A 145 -22.11 -14.88 -0.02
C THR A 145 -21.09 -14.05 0.76
N ALA A 146 -21.30 -13.84 2.06
CA ALA A 146 -20.31 -13.15 2.90
C ALA A 146 -18.96 -13.89 2.92
N ARG A 147 -19.01 -15.22 3.07
CA ARG A 147 -17.81 -16.06 2.98
C ARG A 147 -17.14 -15.96 1.61
N GLU A 148 -17.92 -15.96 0.54
CA GLU A 148 -17.38 -15.79 -0.83
C GLU A 148 -16.71 -14.42 -1.00
N ILE A 149 -17.26 -13.35 -0.40
CA ILE A 149 -16.62 -12.02 -0.38
C ILE A 149 -15.28 -12.08 0.35
N ASP A 150 -15.23 -12.69 1.54
CA ASP A 150 -13.99 -12.78 2.33
C ASP A 150 -12.92 -13.60 1.59
N GLU A 151 -13.30 -14.69 0.91
CA GLU A 151 -12.42 -15.49 0.07
C GLU A 151 -11.84 -14.68 -1.11
N GLU A 152 -12.68 -13.86 -1.76
CA GLU A 152 -12.24 -12.99 -2.87
C GLU A 152 -11.30 -11.88 -2.39
N VAL A 153 -11.60 -11.24 -1.25
CA VAL A 153 -10.74 -10.24 -0.61
C VAL A 153 -9.38 -10.84 -0.26
N TYR A 154 -9.36 -12.00 0.38
CA TYR A 154 -8.13 -12.74 0.66
C TYR A 154 -7.35 -13.02 -0.63
N GLY A 155 -8.01 -13.49 -1.68
CA GLY A 155 -7.39 -13.76 -2.98
C GLY A 155 -6.75 -12.52 -3.62
N ILE A 156 -7.40 -11.36 -3.55
CA ILE A 156 -6.85 -10.07 -4.04
C ILE A 156 -5.59 -9.70 -3.26
N ILE A 157 -5.66 -9.72 -1.92
CA ILE A 157 -4.53 -9.37 -1.06
C ILE A 157 -3.36 -10.33 -1.28
N GLN A 158 -3.62 -11.64 -1.41
CA GLN A 158 -2.58 -12.64 -1.62
C GLN A 158 -1.87 -12.47 -2.98
N ARG A 159 -2.61 -12.14 -4.04
CA ARG A 159 -2.00 -11.81 -5.35
C ARG A 159 -1.14 -10.56 -5.25
N ALA A 160 -1.64 -9.50 -4.62
CA ALA A 160 -0.89 -8.26 -4.42
C ALA A 160 0.39 -8.50 -3.59
N TYR A 161 0.31 -9.31 -2.53
CA TYR A 161 1.47 -9.74 -1.73
C TYR A 161 2.50 -10.47 -2.59
N ASN A 162 2.07 -11.45 -3.39
CA ASN A 162 2.97 -12.21 -4.25
C ASN A 162 3.68 -11.29 -5.28
N THR A 163 2.94 -10.35 -5.88
CA THR A 163 3.50 -9.37 -6.82
C THR A 163 4.55 -8.48 -6.15
N ALA A 164 4.22 -7.86 -5.02
CA ALA A 164 5.15 -7.00 -4.29
C ALA A 164 6.37 -7.78 -3.78
N LYS A 165 6.18 -8.99 -3.26
CA LYS A 165 7.29 -9.86 -2.81
C LYS A 165 8.22 -10.25 -3.93
N LYS A 166 7.68 -10.58 -5.12
CA LYS A 166 8.50 -10.85 -6.31
C LYS A 166 9.36 -9.64 -6.67
N ILE A 167 8.74 -8.47 -6.82
CA ILE A 167 9.43 -7.21 -7.15
C ILE A 167 10.55 -6.92 -6.15
N LEU A 168 10.23 -6.92 -4.85
CA LEU A 168 11.19 -6.54 -3.81
C LEU A 168 12.32 -7.57 -3.65
N SER A 169 12.04 -8.85 -3.91
CA SER A 169 13.05 -9.90 -3.87
C SER A 169 14.00 -9.82 -5.08
N GLU A 170 13.46 -9.64 -6.29
CA GLU A 170 14.25 -9.49 -7.54
C GLU A 170 15.10 -8.21 -7.51
N HIS A 171 14.61 -7.15 -6.84
CA HIS A 171 15.29 -5.86 -6.74
C HIS A 171 15.83 -5.58 -5.33
N LYS A 172 16.18 -6.61 -4.55
CA LYS A 172 16.66 -6.48 -3.16
C LYS A 172 17.86 -5.54 -3.02
N ALA A 173 18.82 -5.62 -3.95
CA ALA A 173 19.99 -4.71 -3.95
C ALA A 173 19.59 -3.24 -4.10
N LYS A 174 18.57 -2.96 -4.93
CA LYS A 174 18.04 -1.61 -5.13
C LYS A 174 17.26 -1.13 -3.90
N LEU A 175 16.47 -2.00 -3.29
CA LEU A 175 15.78 -1.72 -2.02
C LEU A 175 16.78 -1.28 -0.94
N THR A 176 17.85 -2.05 -0.74
CA THR A 176 18.94 -1.69 0.19
C THR A 176 19.60 -0.37 -0.17
N GLN A 177 19.87 -0.12 -1.47
CA GLN A 177 20.47 1.14 -1.91
C GLN A 177 19.59 2.35 -1.53
N ILE A 178 18.28 2.27 -1.76
CA ILE A 178 17.34 3.35 -1.42
C ILE A 178 17.30 3.55 0.10
N ALA A 179 17.17 2.48 0.87
CA ALA A 179 17.09 2.54 2.32
C ALA A 179 18.35 3.17 2.94
N VAL A 180 19.55 2.77 2.48
CA VAL A 180 20.83 3.35 2.95
C VAL A 180 20.90 4.85 2.66
N GLN A 181 20.49 5.28 1.46
CA GLN A 181 20.45 6.70 1.11
C GLN A 181 19.42 7.46 1.95
N LEU A 182 18.28 6.84 2.23
CA LEU A 182 17.24 7.43 3.07
C LEU A 182 17.67 7.55 4.54
N ILE A 183 18.42 6.59 5.08
CA ILE A 183 19.01 6.68 6.44
C ILE A 183 20.00 7.85 6.53
N ALA A 184 20.83 8.01 5.50
CA ALA A 184 21.87 9.04 5.46
C ALA A 184 21.31 10.46 5.29
N ASN A 185 20.27 10.62 4.47
CA ASN A 185 19.70 11.94 4.15
C ASN A 185 18.42 12.27 4.93
N GLU A 186 17.82 11.27 5.60
CA GLU A 186 16.53 11.31 6.33
C GLU A 186 15.30 11.61 5.46
N THR A 187 15.52 12.19 4.29
CA THR A 187 14.53 12.53 3.29
C THR A 187 15.16 12.43 1.90
N LEU A 188 14.43 11.87 0.96
CA LEU A 188 14.79 11.82 -0.46
C LEU A 188 13.70 12.54 -1.26
N GLU A 189 14.10 13.58 -1.98
CA GLU A 189 13.23 14.31 -2.90
C GLU A 189 13.22 13.65 -4.29
N GLU A 190 12.26 14.04 -5.13
CA GLU A 190 12.01 13.47 -6.45
C GLU A 190 13.28 13.33 -7.30
N ALA A 191 14.11 14.38 -7.36
CA ALA A 191 15.34 14.37 -8.15
C ALA A 191 16.37 13.31 -7.67
N GLN A 192 16.42 13.05 -6.36
CA GLN A 192 17.29 12.00 -5.80
C GLN A 192 16.70 10.62 -6.08
N LEU A 193 15.39 10.46 -5.92
CA LEU A 193 14.67 9.22 -6.21
C LEU A 193 14.80 8.83 -7.68
N ASN A 194 14.61 9.77 -8.60
CA ASN A 194 14.77 9.56 -10.03
C ASN A 194 16.19 9.09 -10.40
N LYS A 195 17.23 9.59 -9.71
CA LYS A 195 18.60 9.08 -9.87
C LYS A 195 18.75 7.66 -9.36
N LEU A 196 18.16 7.32 -8.22
CA LEU A 196 18.20 5.97 -7.65
C LEU A 196 17.43 4.96 -8.50
N PHE A 197 16.31 5.38 -9.08
CA PHE A 197 15.48 4.58 -9.97
C PHE A 197 16.00 4.46 -11.40
N LYS A 198 17.08 5.15 -11.75
CA LYS A 198 17.66 5.07 -13.10
C LYS A 198 18.04 3.62 -13.42
N GLY A 199 17.60 3.14 -14.58
CA GLY A 199 17.80 1.75 -15.04
C GLY A 199 16.73 0.76 -14.58
N LEU A 200 15.77 1.18 -13.74
CA LEU A 200 14.57 0.38 -13.48
C LEU A 200 13.56 0.58 -14.61
N THR A 201 13.09 -0.52 -15.16
CA THR A 201 11.95 -0.55 -16.08
C THR A 201 10.80 -1.25 -15.37
N PRO A 202 9.58 -0.69 -15.39
CA PRO A 202 8.42 -1.37 -14.82
C PRO A 202 8.27 -2.77 -15.41
N GLN A 203 7.76 -3.72 -14.62
CA GLN A 203 7.46 -5.04 -15.17
C GLN A 203 6.41 -4.87 -16.28
N PRO A 204 6.52 -5.62 -17.39
CA PRO A 204 5.49 -5.59 -18.41
C PRO A 204 4.15 -5.94 -17.76
N SER A 205 3.08 -5.26 -18.16
CA SER A 205 1.73 -5.58 -17.70
C SER A 205 1.42 -7.03 -18.04
N SER A 206 1.22 -7.87 -17.02
CA SER A 206 0.66 -9.20 -17.21
C SER A 206 -0.72 -9.02 -17.86
N SER A 207 -0.87 -9.51 -19.10
CA SER A 207 -2.14 -9.53 -19.83
C SER A 207 -3.16 -10.46 -19.15
#